data_AF-A0A1C6LD09-F1
#
_entry.id   AF-A0A1C6LD09-F1
#
_cell.length_a   1.000
_cell.length_b   1.000
_cell.length_c   1.000
_cell.angle_alpha   90.00
_cell.angle_beta   90.00
_cell.angle_gamma   90.00
#
_symmetry.space_group_name_H-M   'P 1'
#
loop_
_entity.id
_entity.type
_entity.pdbx_description
1 polymer ?
#
loop_
_entity_poly.entity_id
_entity_poly.type
_entity_poly.pdbx_seq_one_letter_code
_entity_poly.pdbx_strand_id
1 'polypeptide(L)'
;MPILGITQPDFINISDEIRLRKYDGKADFALDWYQDDETVMLVDGRKEPYDKERLNKMYRYLDNQGELYFIEYKVNNKYIEIGDVTFSKDDMPIVIGDKRYRGLGIGKRVVFKLIERGKSLGYTKLFVNEIYRFNIGSQRLFEGAGFKKYEETIKGYRYSLVLNKI
;
A
#
# COMPACT_ATOMS: atom_id res chain seq x y z
N MET A 1 5.10 7.59 -16.05
CA MET A 1 3.67 7.21 -15.86
C MET A 1 3.67 5.79 -15.34
N PRO A 2 3.14 5.56 -14.14
CA PRO A 2 3.33 4.29 -13.43
C PRO A 2 2.64 3.08 -14.07
N ILE A 3 1.60 3.29 -14.90
CA ILE A 3 1.00 2.25 -15.73
C ILE A 3 0.91 2.79 -17.16
N LEU A 4 1.48 2.06 -18.13
CA LEU A 4 1.59 2.51 -19.51
C LEU A 4 0.20 2.78 -20.12
N GLY A 5 0.00 3.99 -20.66
CA GLY A 5 -1.25 4.38 -21.31
C GLY A 5 -2.42 4.65 -20.36
N ILE A 6 -2.21 4.60 -19.05
CA ILE A 6 -3.23 4.85 -18.04
C ILE A 6 -2.89 6.11 -17.25
N THR A 7 -3.85 7.04 -17.18
CA THR A 7 -3.73 8.20 -16.31
C THR A 7 -4.08 7.78 -14.89
N GLN A 8 -3.14 7.96 -13.96
CA GLN A 8 -3.39 7.76 -12.53
C GLN A 8 -4.39 8.81 -12.02
N PRO A 9 -5.54 8.41 -11.44
CA PRO A 9 -6.49 9.32 -10.81
C PRO A 9 -5.86 10.17 -9.70
N ASP A 10 -6.24 11.44 -9.59
CA ASP A 10 -5.79 12.29 -8.48
C ASP A 10 -6.37 11.82 -7.13
N PHE A 11 -7.59 11.27 -7.16
CA PHE A 11 -8.25 10.70 -5.99
C PHE A 11 -8.99 9.41 -6.33
N ILE A 12 -9.00 8.47 -5.38
CA ILE A 12 -9.90 7.32 -5.37
C ILE A 12 -10.67 7.33 -4.05
N ASN A 13 -11.98 7.58 -4.11
CA ASN A 13 -12.83 7.51 -2.94
C ASN A 13 -13.11 6.05 -2.56
N ILE A 14 -12.84 5.71 -1.30
CA ILE A 14 -13.15 4.39 -0.72
C ILE A 14 -14.47 4.45 0.06
N SER A 15 -14.75 5.59 0.69
CA SER A 15 -15.94 5.87 1.50
C SER A 15 -15.97 7.36 1.87
N ASP A 16 -16.95 7.78 2.68
CA ASP A 16 -17.06 9.17 3.15
C ASP A 16 -15.85 9.62 3.99
N GLU A 17 -15.17 8.69 4.65
CA GLU A 17 -14.08 8.96 5.58
C GLU A 17 -12.70 8.57 5.04
N ILE A 18 -12.61 7.69 4.03
CA ILE A 18 -11.33 7.19 3.48
C ILE A 18 -11.25 7.50 2.00
N ARG A 19 -10.12 8.07 1.58
CA ARG A 19 -9.76 8.20 0.17
C ARG A 19 -8.27 7.91 -0.04
N LEU A 20 -7.92 7.64 -1.29
CA LEU A 20 -6.55 7.63 -1.76
C LEU A 20 -6.30 8.96 -2.48
N ARG A 21 -5.24 9.67 -2.11
CA ARG A 21 -4.77 10.88 -2.81
C ARG A 21 -3.47 10.54 -3.51
N LYS A 22 -3.39 10.87 -4.80
CA LYS A 22 -2.18 10.67 -5.61
C LYS A 22 -0.98 11.36 -4.98
N TYR A 23 0.16 10.69 -5.02
CA TYR A 23 1.43 11.27 -4.63
C TYR A 23 1.79 12.47 -5.50
N ASP A 24 2.18 13.57 -4.86
CA ASP A 24 2.43 14.87 -5.47
C ASP A 24 3.91 15.28 -5.43
N GLY A 25 4.80 14.34 -5.09
CA GLY A 25 6.22 14.60 -4.91
C GLY A 25 6.62 15.05 -3.50
N LYS A 26 5.68 15.19 -2.56
CA LYS A 26 5.95 15.63 -1.18
C LYS A 26 5.56 14.55 -0.18
N ALA A 27 6.55 14.07 0.59
CA ALA A 27 6.34 13.04 1.60
C ALA A 27 7.06 13.31 2.93
N ASP A 28 7.54 14.54 3.18
CA ASP A 28 8.35 14.85 4.37
C ASP A 28 7.64 14.49 5.68
N PHE A 29 6.31 14.63 5.74
CA PHE A 29 5.50 14.26 6.91
C PHE A 29 5.51 12.75 7.19
N ALA A 30 5.74 11.91 6.17
CA ALA A 30 5.79 10.46 6.34
C ALA A 30 7.05 10.02 7.09
N LEU A 31 8.09 10.87 7.19
CA LEU A 31 9.32 10.56 7.90
C LEU A 31 9.05 10.11 9.34
N ASP A 32 8.07 10.72 9.99
CA ASP A 32 7.66 10.42 11.36
C ASP A 32 7.18 8.96 11.51
N TRP A 33 6.52 8.40 10.48
CA TRP A 33 6.09 7.00 10.49
C TRP A 33 7.28 6.03 10.50
N TYR A 34 8.38 6.42 9.86
CA TYR A 34 9.60 5.61 9.73
C TYR A 34 10.66 5.91 10.79
N GLN A 35 10.33 6.71 11.82
CA GLN A 35 11.11 6.78 13.05
C GLN A 35 10.78 5.65 14.03
N ASP A 36 9.70 4.92 13.77
CA ASP A 36 9.25 3.83 14.60
C ASP A 36 9.84 2.48 14.17
N ASP A 37 10.59 1.84 15.07
CA ASP A 37 11.26 0.57 14.83
C ASP A 37 10.34 -0.56 14.36
N GLU A 38 9.10 -0.61 14.88
CA GLU A 38 8.14 -1.63 14.46
C GLU A 38 7.73 -1.42 13.01
N THR A 39 7.46 -0.18 12.61
CA THR A 39 7.10 0.18 11.24
C THR A 39 8.23 -0.14 10.28
N VAL A 40 9.46 0.27 10.61
CA VAL A 40 10.64 -0.03 9.78
C VAL A 40 10.89 -1.53 9.72
N MET A 41 10.72 -2.27 10.82
CA MET A 41 10.84 -3.73 10.81
C MET A 41 9.83 -4.38 9.85
N LEU A 42 8.58 -3.91 9.84
CA LEU A 42 7.53 -4.45 8.98
C LEU A 42 7.73 -4.16 7.48
N VAL A 43 8.39 -3.04 7.16
CA VAL A 43 8.64 -2.57 5.79
C VAL A 43 9.96 -3.10 5.24
N ASP A 44 11.04 -3.04 6.03
CA ASP A 44 12.41 -3.31 5.59
C ASP A 44 13.04 -4.56 6.22
N GLY A 45 12.40 -5.17 7.22
CA GLY A 45 12.96 -6.32 7.93
C GLY A 45 14.16 -5.99 8.82
N ARG A 46 14.37 -4.71 9.13
CA ARG A 46 15.41 -4.20 10.02
C ARG A 46 14.88 -3.01 10.83
N LYS A 47 15.55 -2.68 11.93
CA LYS A 47 15.15 -1.59 12.85
C LYS A 47 16.05 -0.37 12.72
N GLU A 48 16.26 0.10 11.49
CA GLU A 48 17.07 1.28 11.21
C GLU A 48 16.16 2.41 10.73
N PRO A 49 15.88 3.43 11.57
CA PRO A 49 15.07 4.58 11.21
C PRO A 49 15.48 5.22 9.90
N TYR A 50 14.52 5.85 9.24
CA TYR A 50 14.80 6.52 7.98
C TYR A 50 15.39 7.90 8.24
N ASP A 51 16.33 8.30 7.39
CA ASP A 51 16.62 9.71 7.14
C ASP A 51 15.80 10.21 5.94
N LYS A 52 15.88 11.51 5.68
CA LYS A 52 15.19 12.15 4.54
C LYS A 52 15.63 11.59 3.19
N GLU A 53 16.91 11.23 3.04
CA GLU A 53 17.42 10.73 1.77
C GLU A 53 16.81 9.37 1.42
N ARG A 54 16.81 8.45 2.39
CA ARG A 54 16.22 7.11 2.27
C ARG A 54 14.72 7.19 2.05
N LEU A 55 14.01 8.06 2.77
CA LEU A 55 12.58 8.30 2.54
C LEU A 55 12.29 8.74 1.12
N ASN A 56 13.02 9.75 0.64
CA ASN A 56 12.87 10.27 -0.72
C ASN A 56 13.22 9.21 -1.78
N LYS A 57 14.24 8.39 -1.53
CA LYS A 57 14.60 7.26 -2.41
C LYS A 57 13.50 6.20 -2.46
N MET A 58 12.90 5.87 -1.31
CA MET A 58 11.78 4.94 -1.23
C MET A 58 10.58 5.46 -2.02
N TYR A 59 10.14 6.70 -1.80
CA TYR A 59 9.00 7.26 -2.53
C TYR A 59 9.24 7.37 -4.03
N ARG A 60 10.44 7.78 -4.47
CA ARG A 60 10.81 7.75 -5.90
C ARG A 60 10.76 6.34 -6.47
N TYR A 61 11.21 5.33 -5.72
CA TYR A 61 11.12 3.95 -6.17
C TYR A 61 9.66 3.53 -6.33
N LEU A 62 8.82 3.74 -5.31
CA LEU A 62 7.41 3.38 -5.32
C LEU A 62 6.63 4.07 -6.46
N ASP A 63 6.84 5.38 -6.67
CA ASP A 63 6.22 6.15 -7.76
C ASP A 63 6.59 5.64 -9.17
N ASN A 64 7.77 5.04 -9.31
CA ASN A 64 8.19 4.40 -10.56
C ASN A 64 7.62 2.99 -10.75
N GLN A 65 7.22 2.30 -9.67
CA GLN A 65 6.71 0.92 -9.72
C GLN A 65 5.20 0.84 -10.00
N GLY A 66 4.42 1.85 -9.62
CA GLY A 66 2.97 1.80 -9.72
C GLY A 66 2.28 3.08 -9.29
N GLU A 67 0.95 3.09 -9.35
CA GLU A 67 0.14 4.23 -8.91
C GLU A 67 0.33 4.40 -7.39
N LEU A 68 1.13 5.39 -6.98
CA LEU A 68 1.41 5.68 -5.58
C LEU A 68 0.39 6.68 -5.02
N TYR A 69 -0.18 6.33 -3.87
CA TYR A 69 -1.16 7.13 -3.16
C TYR A 69 -0.83 7.25 -1.67
N PHE A 70 -1.16 8.41 -1.08
CA PHE A 70 -1.39 8.52 0.35
C PHE A 70 -2.80 8.03 0.69
N ILE A 71 -2.91 7.26 1.77
CA ILE A 71 -4.17 6.87 2.38
C ILE A 71 -4.57 8.00 3.33
N GLU A 72 -5.69 8.65 3.04
CA GLU A 72 -6.19 9.76 3.82
C GLU A 72 -7.46 9.38 4.59
N TYR A 73 -7.54 9.83 5.83
CA TYR A 73 -8.69 9.66 6.70
C TYR A 73 -9.28 11.02 7.08
N LYS A 74 -10.62 11.13 7.08
CA LYS A 74 -11.34 12.38 7.38
C LYS A 74 -11.55 12.53 8.88
N VAL A 75 -11.01 13.61 9.45
CA VAL A 75 -11.20 14.02 10.85
C VAL A 75 -11.69 15.47 10.88
N ASN A 76 -12.84 15.74 11.50
CA ASN A 76 -13.41 17.09 11.61
C ASN A 76 -13.49 17.82 10.25
N ASN A 77 -13.99 17.13 9.21
CA ASN A 77 -14.06 17.62 7.83
C ASN A 77 -12.73 17.94 7.12
N LYS A 78 -11.58 17.54 7.68
CA LYS A 78 -10.28 17.63 7.03
C LYS A 78 -9.70 16.24 6.82
N TYR A 79 -9.08 16.03 5.66
CA TYR A 79 -8.32 14.80 5.41
C TYR A 79 -6.92 14.94 6.00
N ILE A 80 -6.46 13.87 6.64
CA ILE A 80 -5.08 13.71 7.12
C ILE A 80 -4.50 12.44 6.53
N GLU A 81 -3.21 12.44 6.22
CA GLU A 81 -2.48 11.28 5.74
C GLU A 81 -2.18 10.33 6.91
N ILE A 82 -2.57 9.07 6.76
CA ILE A 82 -2.40 8.03 7.80
C ILE A 82 -1.54 6.86 7.32
N GLY A 83 -1.13 6.87 6.06
CA GLY A 83 -0.35 5.81 5.43
C GLY A 83 -0.24 6.02 3.92
N ASP A 84 0.27 5.02 3.24
CA ASP A 84 0.47 5.01 1.80
C ASP A 84 0.28 3.62 1.19
N VAL A 85 0.04 3.60 -0.11
CA VAL A 85 -0.08 2.38 -0.91
C VAL A 85 0.41 2.64 -2.33
N THR A 86 1.16 1.70 -2.87
CA THR A 86 1.46 1.66 -4.31
C THR A 86 0.65 0.55 -4.94
N PHE A 87 0.04 0.85 -6.08
CA PHE A 87 -0.76 -0.12 -6.83
C PHE A 87 -0.13 -0.38 -8.20
N SER A 88 0.26 -1.63 -8.44
CA SER A 88 0.55 -2.13 -9.79
C SER A 88 -0.08 -3.51 -9.98
N LYS A 89 0.05 -4.06 -11.19
CA LYS A 89 -0.37 -5.45 -11.44
C LYS A 89 0.47 -6.43 -10.62
N ASP A 90 1.75 -6.13 -10.45
CA ASP A 90 2.78 -7.06 -9.99
C ASP A 90 3.13 -6.89 -8.50
N ASP A 91 2.71 -5.78 -7.87
CA ASP A 91 2.88 -5.57 -6.44
C ASP A 91 1.85 -4.60 -5.85
N MET A 92 1.67 -4.66 -4.53
CA MET A 92 0.79 -3.76 -3.77
C MET A 92 1.36 -3.46 -2.37
N PRO A 93 2.52 -2.80 -2.23
CA PRO A 93 3.03 -2.42 -0.93
C PRO A 93 2.09 -1.40 -0.28
N ILE A 94 1.73 -1.64 0.98
CA ILE A 94 0.80 -0.82 1.75
C ILE A 94 1.30 -0.68 3.19
N VAL A 95 1.27 0.55 3.72
CA VAL A 95 1.61 0.85 5.12
C VAL A 95 0.53 1.73 5.72
N ILE A 96 0.07 1.37 6.93
CA ILE A 96 -0.66 2.30 7.81
C ILE A 96 0.38 2.89 8.75
N GLY A 97 0.91 4.06 8.37
CA GLY A 97 2.01 4.73 9.05
C GLY A 97 1.60 5.23 10.43
N ASP A 98 0.44 5.86 10.54
CA ASP A 98 -0.12 6.28 11.82
C ASP A 98 -0.74 5.09 12.57
N LYS A 99 -0.07 4.66 13.64
CA LYS A 99 -0.47 3.50 14.44
C LYS A 99 -1.88 3.57 15.00
N ARG A 100 -2.41 4.76 15.24
CA ARG A 100 -3.78 4.96 15.76
C ARG A 100 -4.85 4.39 14.82
N TYR A 101 -4.50 4.23 13.54
CA TYR A 101 -5.40 3.73 12.50
C TYR A 101 -5.16 2.25 12.14
N ARG A 102 -4.20 1.58 12.79
CA ARG A 102 -3.95 0.14 12.61
C ARG A 102 -5.06 -0.68 13.26
N GLY A 103 -5.37 -1.84 12.69
CA GLY A 103 -6.38 -2.75 13.23
C GLY A 103 -7.83 -2.32 13.01
N LEU A 104 -8.10 -1.13 12.45
CA LEU A 104 -9.45 -0.61 12.19
C LEU A 104 -10.06 -1.07 10.84
N GLY A 105 -9.44 -2.04 10.17
CA GLY A 105 -9.91 -2.53 8.86
C GLY A 105 -9.66 -1.59 7.67
N ILE A 106 -8.98 -0.45 7.87
CA ILE A 106 -8.68 0.54 6.82
C ILE A 106 -7.89 -0.08 5.66
N GLY A 107 -6.77 -0.77 5.97
CA GLY A 107 -5.97 -1.45 4.94
C GLY A 107 -6.79 -2.42 4.10
N LYS A 108 -7.75 -3.14 4.71
CA LYS A 108 -8.62 -4.09 3.99
C LYS A 108 -9.54 -3.38 3.00
N ARG A 109 -10.10 -2.24 3.39
CA ARG A 109 -10.94 -1.41 2.51
C ARG A 109 -10.14 -0.82 1.35
N VAL A 110 -8.89 -0.39 1.62
CA VAL A 110 -7.95 0.07 0.58
C VAL A 110 -7.67 -1.06 -0.42
N VAL A 111 -7.28 -2.24 0.06
CA VAL A 111 -6.99 -3.40 -0.81
C VAL A 111 -8.20 -3.78 -1.65
N PHE A 112 -9.41 -3.83 -1.08
CA PHE A 112 -10.63 -4.11 -1.87
C PHE A 112 -10.87 -3.08 -2.97
N LYS A 113 -10.68 -1.78 -2.69
CA LYS A 113 -10.82 -0.74 -3.71
C LYS A 113 -9.79 -0.90 -4.83
N LEU A 114 -8.56 -1.28 -4.50
CA LEU A 114 -7.52 -1.52 -5.49
C LEU A 114 -7.73 -2.81 -6.29
N ILE A 115 -8.40 -3.83 -5.73
CA ILE A 115 -8.88 -4.98 -6.48
C ILE A 115 -9.90 -4.55 -7.55
N GLU A 116 -10.85 -3.68 -7.20
CA GLU A 116 -11.79 -3.11 -8.18
C GLU A 116 -11.05 -2.29 -9.25
N ARG A 117 -10.04 -1.51 -8.85
CA ARG A 117 -9.18 -0.77 -9.78
C ARG A 117 -8.50 -1.72 -10.77
N GLY A 118 -7.91 -2.82 -10.29
CA GLY A 118 -7.30 -3.85 -11.15
C GLY A 118 -8.28 -4.45 -12.16
N LYS A 119 -9.52 -4.74 -11.73
CA LYS A 119 -10.60 -5.20 -12.63
C LYS A 119 -10.93 -4.15 -13.69
N SER A 120 -11.06 -2.87 -13.30
CA SER A 120 -11.34 -1.76 -14.23
C SER A 120 -10.25 -1.56 -15.28
N LEU A 121 -9.01 -1.93 -14.95
CA LEU A 121 -7.85 -1.91 -15.85
C LEU A 121 -7.73 -3.16 -16.72
N GLY A 122 -8.68 -4.10 -16.61
CA GLY A 122 -8.68 -5.34 -17.39
C GLY A 122 -7.66 -6.38 -16.90
N TYR A 123 -7.12 -6.24 -15.68
CA TYR A 123 -6.24 -7.25 -15.13
C TYR A 123 -7.01 -8.52 -14.78
N THR A 124 -6.43 -9.67 -15.10
CA THR A 124 -6.95 -11.00 -14.76
C THR A 124 -6.36 -11.55 -13.47
N LYS A 125 -5.25 -10.95 -13.01
CA LYS A 125 -4.53 -11.36 -11.81
C LYS A 125 -3.79 -10.17 -11.21
N LEU A 126 -3.74 -10.13 -9.88
CA LEU A 126 -2.92 -9.20 -9.08
C LEU A 126 -1.92 -9.99 -8.25
N PHE A 127 -0.80 -9.35 -7.92
CA PHE A 127 0.27 -9.95 -7.13
C PHE A 127 0.68 -9.05 -5.95
N VAL A 128 1.29 -9.68 -4.96
CA VAL A 128 2.08 -9.04 -3.90
C VAL A 128 3.42 -9.74 -3.89
N ASN A 129 4.48 -8.97 -4.12
CA ASN A 129 5.79 -9.51 -4.46
C ASN A 129 6.51 -10.13 -3.26
N GLU A 130 6.34 -9.57 -2.06
CA GLU A 130 6.96 -10.11 -0.85
C GLU A 130 6.23 -9.60 0.40
N ILE A 131 5.84 -10.51 1.28
CA ILE A 131 5.44 -10.18 2.65
C ILE A 131 6.31 -10.99 3.60
N TYR A 132 7.07 -10.31 4.46
CA TYR A 132 7.92 -10.93 5.47
C TYR A 132 7.17 -11.95 6.34
N ARG A 133 7.86 -13.02 6.70
CA ARG A 133 7.31 -14.12 7.53
C ARG A 133 6.75 -13.63 8.86
N PHE A 134 7.39 -12.64 9.47
CA PHE A 134 6.97 -12.04 10.74
C PHE A 134 5.85 -10.98 10.57
N ASN A 135 5.57 -10.50 9.36
CA ASN A 135 4.55 -9.48 9.12
C ASN A 135 3.14 -10.11 9.03
N ILE A 136 2.69 -10.70 10.13
CA ILE A 136 1.41 -11.43 10.22
C ILE A 136 0.21 -10.53 9.89
N GLY A 137 0.28 -9.24 10.23
CA GLY A 137 -0.76 -8.28 9.93
C GLY A 137 -1.00 -8.13 8.42
N SER A 138 0.07 -7.98 7.64
CA SER A 138 -0.02 -7.88 6.17
C SER A 138 -0.44 -9.22 5.54
N GLN A 139 0.06 -10.36 6.04
CA GLN A 139 -0.40 -11.67 5.56
C GLN A 139 -1.91 -11.85 5.72
N ARG A 140 -2.44 -11.57 6.92
CA ARG A 140 -3.89 -11.63 7.21
C ARG A 140 -4.70 -10.64 6.39
N LEU A 141 -4.16 -9.45 6.13
CA LEU A 141 -4.79 -8.44 5.28
C LEU A 141 -5.04 -8.98 3.88
N PHE A 142 -4.00 -9.50 3.22
CA PHE A 142 -4.11 -9.98 1.84
C PHE A 142 -4.89 -11.30 1.74
N GLU A 143 -4.66 -12.25 2.65
CA GLU A 143 -5.46 -13.49 2.73
C GLU A 143 -6.95 -13.20 2.93
N GLY A 144 -7.27 -12.26 3.84
CA GLY A 144 -8.64 -11.82 4.11
C GLY A 144 -9.30 -11.06 2.96
N ALA A 145 -8.52 -10.60 1.98
CA ALA A 145 -8.99 -10.01 0.72
C ALA A 145 -9.07 -11.04 -0.42
N GLY A 146 -8.76 -12.32 -0.15
CA GLY A 146 -8.86 -13.43 -1.10
C GLY A 146 -7.57 -13.77 -1.84
N PHE A 147 -6.46 -13.08 -1.55
CA PHE A 147 -5.16 -13.46 -2.09
C PHE A 147 -4.72 -14.81 -1.50
N LYS A 148 -4.00 -15.59 -2.31
CA LYS A 148 -3.44 -16.88 -1.91
C LYS A 148 -1.93 -16.85 -2.03
N LYS A 149 -1.24 -17.44 -1.05
CA LYS A 149 0.20 -17.73 -1.15
C LYS A 149 0.42 -18.63 -2.37
N TYR A 150 1.38 -18.26 -3.21
CA TYR A 150 1.78 -19.11 -4.36
C TYR A 150 3.26 -19.49 -4.33
N GLU A 151 4.07 -18.80 -3.51
CA GLU A 151 5.50 -19.07 -3.38
C GLU A 151 5.96 -18.68 -1.96
N GLU A 152 6.81 -19.51 -1.36
CA GLU A 152 7.56 -19.19 -0.16
C GLU A 152 8.97 -18.73 -0.54
N THR A 153 9.42 -17.63 0.04
CA THR A 153 10.75 -17.07 -0.20
C THR A 153 11.64 -17.26 1.03
N ILE A 154 12.91 -16.91 0.92
CA ILE A 154 13.83 -16.88 2.06
C ILE A 154 13.31 -15.95 3.17
N LYS A 155 12.65 -14.84 2.81
CA LYS A 155 12.21 -13.79 3.74
C LYS A 155 10.76 -13.96 4.19
N GLY A 156 9.93 -14.61 3.40
CA GLY A 156 8.48 -14.57 3.59
C GLY A 156 7.72 -15.30 2.49
N TYR A 157 6.72 -14.64 1.92
CA TYR A 157 5.79 -15.25 0.99
C TYR A 157 5.36 -14.29 -0.10
N ARG A 158 5.09 -14.83 -1.29
CA ARG A 158 4.43 -14.12 -2.39
C ARG A 158 2.97 -14.49 -2.49
N TYR A 159 2.13 -13.53 -2.87
CA TYR A 159 0.69 -13.72 -2.94
C TYR A 159 0.15 -13.36 -4.31
N SER A 160 -0.95 -14.01 -4.70
CA SER A 160 -1.68 -13.63 -5.89
C SER A 160 -3.19 -13.77 -5.74
N LEU A 161 -3.92 -12.98 -6.50
CA LEU A 161 -5.37 -13.01 -6.58
C LEU A 161 -5.78 -13.10 -8.04
N VAL A 162 -6.53 -14.15 -8.39
CA VAL A 162 -7.20 -14.24 -9.71
C VAL A 162 -8.43 -13.34 -9.67
N LEU A 163 -8.52 -12.42 -10.62
CA LEU A 163 -9.65 -11.55 -10.81
C LEU A 163 -10.62 -12.22 -11.77
N ASN A 164 -11.73 -12.73 -11.24
CA ASN A 164 -12.82 -13.21 -12.09
C ASN A 164 -13.37 -12.04 -12.90
N LYS A 165 -13.63 -12.28 -14.19
CA LYS A 165 -14.38 -11.33 -15.01
C LYS A 165 -15.78 -11.16 -14.41
N ILE A 166 -16.25 -9.91 -14.37
CA ILE A 166 -17.66 -9.60 -14.12
C ILE A 166 -18.47 -10.14 -15.29
#